data_AF-A0A971XJS5-F1
#
_entry.id   AF-A0A971XJS5-F1
#
_cell.length_a   1.000
_cell.length_b   1.000
_cell.length_c   1.000
_cell.angle_alpha   90.00
_cell.angle_beta   90.00
_cell.angle_gamma   90.00
#
_symmetry.space_group_name_H-M   'P 1'
#
loop_
_entity.id
_entity.type
_entity.pdbx_description
1 polymer ?
#
loop_
_entity_poly.entity_id
_entity_poly.type
_entity_poly.pdbx_seq_one_letter_code
_entity_poly.pdbx_strand_id
1 'polypeptide(L)'
;MSNNHSLYVATIVFFATAFLTGISACTGGSKSENNTDHQPRHADPGWVQLFNGETLDGWEITNFVLHGPVQVAESSILLEMGDGCTGVTREGDFPGMDYEVKLEAKKITGNDFFCG
;
A
#
# COMPACT_ATOMS: atom_id res chain seq x y z
N MET A 1 -42.17 29.43 -45.59
CA MET A 1 -41.30 28.35 -45.07
C MET A 1 -40.21 28.99 -44.20
N SER A 2 -40.52 29.72 -43.12
CA SER A 2 -40.83 29.27 -41.75
C SER A 2 -39.91 28.16 -41.18
N ASN A 3 -39.03 28.60 -40.28
CA ASN A 3 -38.75 27.99 -38.97
C ASN A 3 -37.71 26.87 -38.87
N ASN A 4 -36.48 27.12 -39.37
CA ASN A 4 -35.32 26.26 -39.06
C ASN A 4 -34.41 26.87 -37.96
N HIS A 5 -34.58 28.16 -37.66
CA HIS A 5 -33.80 28.87 -36.63
C HIS A 5 -34.40 28.73 -35.21
N SER A 6 -35.73 28.50 -35.12
CA SER A 6 -36.44 28.30 -33.84
C SER A 6 -36.16 26.92 -33.24
N LEU A 7 -35.92 25.91 -34.09
CA LEU A 7 -35.62 24.54 -33.66
C LEU A 7 -34.20 24.40 -33.07
N TYR A 8 -33.23 25.18 -33.57
CA TYR A 8 -31.84 25.16 -33.11
C TYR A 8 -31.67 25.87 -31.75
N VAL A 9 -32.38 26.98 -31.54
CA VAL A 9 -32.38 27.68 -30.25
C VAL A 9 -33.10 26.84 -29.18
N ALA A 10 -34.20 26.16 -29.54
CA ALA A 10 -34.91 25.25 -28.62
C ALA A 10 -34.08 24.02 -28.22
N THR A 11 -33.26 23.47 -29.12
CA THR A 11 -32.39 22.32 -28.83
C THR A 11 -31.16 22.70 -27.98
N ILE A 12 -30.57 23.87 -28.21
CA ILE A 12 -29.45 24.36 -27.38
C ILE A 12 -29.91 24.66 -25.94
N VAL A 13 -31.12 25.19 -25.75
CA VAL A 13 -31.68 25.45 -24.41
C VAL A 13 -32.09 24.15 -23.69
N PHE A 14 -32.52 23.12 -24.42
CA PHE A 14 -32.82 21.79 -23.84
C PHE A 14 -31.57 21.03 -23.38
N PHE A 15 -30.44 21.17 -24.08
CA PHE A 15 -29.18 20.56 -23.63
C PHE A 15 -28.47 21.37 -22.51
N ALA A 16 -28.71 22.68 -22.42
CA ALA A 16 -28.13 23.52 -21.36
C ALA A 16 -28.86 23.41 -20.01
N THR A 17 -30.11 22.93 -19.97
CA THR A 17 -30.90 22.80 -18.73
C THR A 17 -30.92 21.39 -18.14
N ALA A 18 -30.43 20.38 -18.86
CA ALA A 18 -30.19 19.03 -18.34
C ALA A 18 -28.84 18.88 -17.60
N PHE A 19 -28.11 19.98 -17.40
CA PHE A 19 -26.80 19.98 -16.72
C PHE A 19 -26.84 20.58 -15.30
N LEU A 20 -28.01 20.96 -14.78
CA LEU A 20 -28.12 21.67 -13.49
C LEU A 20 -29.10 21.07 -12.46
N THR A 21 -29.66 19.88 -12.69
CA THR A 21 -30.43 19.15 -11.67
C THR A 21 -29.97 17.71 -11.56
N GLY A 22 -28.87 17.50 -10.83
CA GLY A 22 -28.31 16.18 -10.55
C GLY A 22 -27.41 16.15 -9.31
N ILE A 23 -27.76 16.89 -8.25
CA ILE A 23 -27.11 16.78 -6.95
C ILE A 23 -27.87 15.70 -6.16
N SER A 24 -27.31 14.49 -6.06
CA SER A 24 -27.38 13.61 -4.87
C SER A 24 -27.04 12.17 -5.24
N ALA A 25 -25.74 11.94 -5.39
CA ALA A 25 -25.12 10.75 -4.83
C ALA A 25 -23.62 11.06 -4.74
N CYS A 26 -23.24 11.83 -3.73
CA CYS A 26 -21.89 11.75 -3.20
C CYS A 26 -21.72 10.33 -2.65
N THR A 27 -21.48 9.34 -3.52
CA THR A 27 -20.67 8.20 -3.11
C THR A 27 -19.25 8.72 -3.10
N GLY A 28 -18.94 9.50 -2.06
CA GLY A 28 -17.58 9.61 -1.58
C GLY A 28 -17.17 8.20 -1.20
N GLY A 29 -16.62 7.47 -2.17
CA GLY A 29 -15.71 6.40 -1.88
C GLY A 29 -14.60 7.05 -1.09
N SER A 30 -14.71 6.95 0.24
CA SER A 30 -13.61 7.27 1.13
C SER A 30 -12.51 6.33 0.69
N LYS A 31 -11.58 6.84 -0.14
CA LYS A 31 -10.24 6.29 -0.17
C LYS A 31 -9.83 6.41 1.28
N SER A 32 -9.82 5.28 1.98
CA SER A 32 -9.25 5.17 3.32
C SER A 32 -7.78 5.53 3.15
N GLU A 33 -7.50 6.82 3.14
CA GLU A 33 -6.21 7.35 3.53
C GLU A 33 -6.07 6.89 4.97
N ASN A 34 -5.46 5.72 5.13
CA ASN A 34 -4.83 5.36 6.38
C ASN A 34 -3.83 6.49 6.60
N ASN A 35 -4.25 7.48 7.39
CA ASN A 35 -3.38 8.42 8.04
C ASN A 35 -2.54 7.57 9.01
N THR A 36 -1.56 6.89 8.44
CA THR A 36 -0.41 6.39 9.18
C THR A 36 0.34 7.66 9.53
N ASP A 37 -0.09 8.25 10.64
CA ASP A 37 0.74 9.14 11.42
C ASP A 37 2.02 8.36 11.66
N HIS A 38 3.01 8.62 10.82
CA HIS A 38 4.25 7.87 10.75
C HIS A 38 5.15 8.39 11.87
N GLN A 39 4.67 8.21 13.10
CA GLN A 39 5.46 8.44 14.29
C GLN A 39 6.72 7.57 14.17
N PRO A 40 7.91 8.13 14.44
CA PRO A 40 9.13 7.33 14.45
C PRO A 40 8.92 6.17 15.41
N ARG A 41 8.93 4.96 14.85
CA ARG A 41 8.84 3.75 15.67
C ARG A 41 10.08 3.77 16.55
N HIS A 42 9.86 3.82 17.85
CA HIS A 42 10.87 3.63 18.86
C HIS A 42 10.57 2.32 19.57
N ALA A 43 11.60 1.52 19.82
CA ALA A 43 11.46 0.30 20.59
C ALA A 43 11.06 0.61 22.04
N ASP A 44 10.21 -0.25 22.62
CA ASP A 44 9.88 -0.20 24.05
C ASP A 44 11.17 -0.34 24.90
N PRO A 45 11.21 0.18 26.14
CA PRO A 45 12.38 0.02 27.00
C PRO A 45 12.81 -1.45 27.14
N GLY A 46 14.08 -1.74 26.85
CA GLY A 46 14.63 -3.10 26.86
C GLY A 46 14.58 -3.82 25.51
N TRP A 47 13.95 -3.24 24.49
CA TRP A 47 13.93 -3.76 23.13
C TRP A 47 14.90 -3.01 22.22
N VAL A 48 15.47 -3.72 21.25
CA VAL A 48 16.31 -3.15 20.19
C VAL A 48 15.53 -3.16 18.88
N GLN A 49 15.48 -2.01 18.21
CA GLN A 49 14.83 -1.91 16.92
C GLN A 49 15.70 -2.49 15.81
N LEU A 50 15.20 -3.51 15.13
CA LEU A 50 15.92 -4.20 14.05
C LEU A 50 15.63 -3.63 12.66
N PHE A 51 14.46 -3.02 12.46
CA PHE A 51 14.06 -2.41 11.20
C PHE A 51 13.78 -0.92 11.43
N ASN A 52 14.43 -0.08 10.63
CA ASN A 52 14.31 1.37 10.73
C ASN A 52 13.01 1.92 10.12
N GLY A 53 12.31 1.11 9.32
CA GLY A 53 11.06 1.52 8.66
C GLY A 53 11.23 2.24 7.33
N GLU A 54 12.45 2.44 6.86
CA GLU A 54 12.73 3.29 5.71
C GLU A 54 13.58 2.56 4.65
N THR A 55 14.56 1.78 5.09
CA THR A 55 15.53 1.11 4.22
C THR A 55 15.76 -0.34 4.68
N LEU A 56 16.37 -1.16 3.82
CA LEU A 56 16.82 -2.50 4.18
C LEU A 56 18.20 -2.48 4.87
N ASP A 57 18.61 -1.37 5.48
CA ASP A 57 19.93 -1.31 6.10
C ASP A 57 20.08 -2.38 7.19
N GLY A 58 21.11 -3.21 7.03
CA GLY A 58 21.35 -4.35 7.92
C GLY A 58 20.47 -5.57 7.62
N TRP A 59 19.78 -5.61 6.49
CA TRP A 59 19.05 -6.78 6.00
C TRP A 59 19.56 -7.14 4.60
N GLU A 60 19.86 -8.41 4.39
CA GLU A 60 20.15 -8.95 3.06
C GLU A 60 18.90 -9.60 2.48
N ILE A 61 18.71 -9.48 1.17
CA ILE A 61 17.75 -10.31 0.45
C ILE A 61 18.32 -11.72 0.41
N THR A 62 17.63 -12.68 1.00
CA THR A 62 18.09 -14.06 1.05
C THR A 62 18.14 -14.63 -0.35
N ASN A 63 19.29 -15.23 -0.72
CA ASN A 63 19.52 -15.78 -2.06
C ASN A 63 18.79 -17.12 -2.29
N PHE A 64 17.46 -17.08 -2.28
CA PHE A 64 16.63 -18.18 -2.71
C PHE A 64 16.54 -18.23 -4.24
N VAL A 65 16.50 -19.45 -4.78
CA VAL A 65 16.30 -19.65 -6.22
C VAL A 65 14.91 -19.13 -6.61
N LEU A 66 14.86 -18.26 -7.62
CA LEU A 66 13.62 -17.64 -8.14
C LEU A 66 12.84 -16.83 -7.09
N HIS A 67 13.54 -16.14 -6.18
CA HIS A 67 12.91 -15.21 -5.25
C HIS A 67 12.18 -14.06 -5.97
N GLY A 68 11.10 -13.60 -5.38
CA GLY A 68 10.38 -12.41 -5.83
C GLY A 68 11.09 -11.11 -5.42
N PRO A 69 10.56 -9.96 -5.87
CA PRO A 69 11.04 -8.65 -5.44
C PRO A 69 10.91 -8.45 -3.92
N VAL A 70 11.85 -7.68 -3.36
CA VAL A 70 11.81 -7.21 -1.98
C VAL A 70 12.02 -5.70 -1.98
N GLN A 71 11.16 -4.98 -1.28
CA GLN A 71 11.26 -3.52 -1.16
C GLN A 71 10.72 -3.04 0.19
N VAL A 72 11.03 -1.80 0.57
CA VAL A 72 10.35 -1.13 1.67
C VAL A 72 9.19 -0.31 1.12
N ALA A 73 7.99 -0.53 1.65
CA ALA A 73 6.79 0.23 1.31
C ALA A 73 5.93 0.41 2.56
N GLU A 74 5.39 1.61 2.77
CA GLU A 74 4.53 1.92 3.93
C GLU A 74 5.14 1.44 5.27
N SER A 75 6.41 1.77 5.51
CA SER A 75 7.11 1.36 6.72
C SER A 75 7.19 -0.16 6.94
N SER A 76 7.10 -0.95 5.88
CA SER A 76 7.09 -2.41 5.96
C SER A 76 8.05 -2.98 4.92
N ILE A 77 8.70 -4.09 5.26
CA ILE A 77 9.40 -4.90 4.25
C ILE A 77 8.32 -5.67 3.49
N LEU A 78 8.15 -5.35 2.21
CA LEU A 78 7.23 -6.03 1.31
C LEU A 78 8.00 -7.16 0.62
N LEU A 79 7.56 -8.39 0.87
CA LEU A 79 8.02 -9.59 0.19
C LEU A 79 7.00 -9.94 -0.90
N GLU A 80 7.36 -9.74 -2.16
CA GLU A 80 6.49 -10.11 -3.28
C GLU A 80 6.66 -11.58 -3.65
N MET A 81 5.66 -12.12 -4.35
CA MET A 81 5.66 -13.50 -4.82
C MET A 81 6.81 -13.72 -5.82
N GLY A 82 7.60 -14.76 -5.57
CA GLY A 82 8.49 -15.36 -6.58
C GLY A 82 7.94 -16.71 -7.03
N ASP A 83 8.57 -17.31 -8.05
CA ASP A 83 8.33 -18.72 -8.38
C ASP A 83 8.95 -19.66 -7.32
N GLY A 84 9.89 -19.14 -6.53
CA GLY A 84 10.44 -19.75 -5.32
C GLY A 84 10.14 -18.95 -4.05
N CYS A 85 10.93 -19.18 -2.99
CA CYS A 85 10.77 -18.47 -1.73
C CYS A 85 11.34 -17.05 -1.81
N THR A 86 10.65 -16.08 -1.20
CA THR A 86 11.14 -14.69 -1.03
C THR A 86 11.37 -14.44 0.45
N GLY A 87 12.55 -13.95 0.83
CA GLY A 87 12.86 -13.68 2.23
C GLY A 87 14.03 -12.72 2.41
N VAL A 88 14.20 -12.26 3.65
CA VAL A 88 15.31 -11.42 4.08
C VAL A 88 15.99 -12.03 5.29
N THR A 89 17.28 -11.75 5.47
CA THR A 89 18.07 -12.21 6.61
C THR A 89 18.73 -11.02 7.30
N ARG A 90 18.75 -11.02 8.64
CA ARG A 90 19.42 -9.98 9.41
C ARG A 90 20.93 -10.12 9.23
N GLU A 91 21.58 -9.04 8.80
CA GLU A 91 23.04 -8.98 8.69
C GLU A 91 23.70 -8.55 10.00
N GLY A 92 24.98 -8.90 10.13
CA GLY A 92 25.85 -8.49 11.23
C GLY A 92 25.69 -9.34 12.49
N ASP A 93 26.21 -8.83 13.60
CA ASP A 93 26.18 -9.54 14.87
C ASP A 93 24.74 -9.60 15.41
N PHE A 94 24.29 -10.81 15.69
CA PHE A 94 22.99 -11.09 16.28
C PHE A 94 23.15 -12.10 17.44
N PRO A 95 22.41 -11.96 18.56
CA PRO A 95 22.52 -12.90 19.67
C PRO A 95 22.21 -14.33 19.23
N GLY A 96 23.07 -15.29 19.59
CA GLY A 96 22.85 -16.70 19.25
C GLY A 96 21.86 -17.42 20.17
N MET A 97 21.60 -16.89 21.37
CA MET A 97 20.71 -17.47 22.38
C MET A 97 20.19 -16.39 23.33
N ASP A 98 19.23 -16.76 24.19
CA ASP A 98 18.66 -15.93 25.27
C ASP A 98 18.10 -14.56 24.79
N TYR A 99 17.49 -14.55 23.61
CA TYR A 99 16.84 -13.37 23.04
C TYR A 99 15.36 -13.61 22.73
N GLU A 100 14.61 -12.51 22.61
CA GLU A 100 13.23 -12.51 22.11
C GLU A 100 13.14 -11.61 20.87
N VAL A 101 12.36 -12.03 19.87
CA VAL A 101 12.04 -11.22 18.69
C VAL A 101 10.54 -10.96 18.66
N LYS A 102 10.19 -9.68 18.49
CA LYS A 102 8.80 -9.22 18.31
C LYS A 102 8.67 -8.58 16.94
N LEU A 103 7.64 -8.96 16.19
CA LEU A 103 7.32 -8.40 14.89
C LEU A 103 5.81 -8.42 14.64
N GLU A 104 5.37 -7.56 13.73
CA GLU A 104 4.03 -7.57 13.17
C GLU A 104 4.11 -7.83 11.68
N ALA A 105 3.26 -8.73 11.20
CA ALA A 105 3.33 -9.24 9.84
C ALA A 105 1.93 -9.57 9.34
N LYS A 106 1.68 -9.37 8.03
CA LYS A 106 0.40 -9.71 7.40
C LYS A 106 0.62 -10.29 6.01
N LYS A 107 -0.16 -11.31 5.66
CA LYS A 107 -0.27 -11.79 4.28
C LYS A 107 -1.21 -10.86 3.51
N ILE A 108 -0.70 -10.21 2.47
CA ILE A 108 -1.47 -9.29 1.61
C ILE A 108 -2.12 -10.03 0.44
N THR A 109 -1.35 -10.91 -0.22
CA THR A 109 -1.78 -11.68 -1.38
C THR A 109 -1.05 -13.03 -1.42
N GLY A 110 -1.37 -13.85 -2.44
CA GLY A 110 -0.73 -15.13 -2.71
C GLY A 110 -1.50 -16.34 -2.16
N ASN A 111 -1.23 -17.50 -2.74
CA ASN A 111 -1.82 -18.79 -2.37
C ASN A 111 -0.87 -19.68 -1.56
N ASP A 112 0.38 -19.27 -1.39
CA ASP A 112 1.42 -19.99 -0.64
C ASP A 112 1.44 -19.63 0.87
N PHE A 113 2.37 -20.22 1.60
CA PHE A 113 2.64 -19.96 3.01
C PHE A 113 3.33 -18.61 3.24
N PHE A 114 3.06 -18.02 4.39
CA PHE A 114 3.70 -16.80 4.87
C PHE A 114 4.12 -17.01 6.32
N CYS A 115 5.39 -16.74 6.62
CA CYS A 115 5.91 -16.70 7.98
C CYS A 115 6.32 -15.26 8.28
N GLY A 116 5.69 -14.69 9.30
CA GLY A 116 6.13 -13.45 9.93
C GLY A 116 7.19 -13.75 10.95
#